data_AF-A0A7S3C1P2-F1
#
_entry.id   AF-A0A7S3C1P2-F1
#
_cell.length_a   1.000
_cell.length_b   1.000
_cell.length_c   1.000
_cell.angle_alpha   90.00
_cell.angle_beta   90.00
_cell.angle_gamma   90.00
#
_symmetry.space_group_name_H-M   'P 1'
#
loop_
_entity.id
_entity.type
_entity.pdbx_description
1 polymer ?
#
loop_
_entity_poly.entity_id
_entity_poly.type
_entity_poly.pdbx_seq_one_letter_code
_entity_poly.pdbx_strand_id
1 'polypeptide(L)'
;CMKPNTKFRSHDFDKEMIMTQLKCNGTLEAVQLMRNGYPNRVPYDLMFDRYKKHLITVPGIADLTPAQFCEVLAAIADLDVADYQLGVTKMFLKAGRGKFLEDLKEKPVDEILPVLKQ
;
A
#
# COMPACT_ATOMS: atom_id res chain seq x y z
N CYS A 1 22.63 5.14 7.03
CA CYS A 1 23.28 5.73 8.23
C CYS A 1 23.54 7.21 7.97
N MET A 2 23.42 8.07 8.98
CA MET A 2 23.74 9.50 8.86
C MET A 2 24.62 9.96 10.01
N LYS A 3 25.69 10.71 9.69
CA LYS A 3 26.51 11.37 10.69
C LYS A 3 25.81 12.68 11.11
N PRO A 4 25.56 12.91 12.42
CA PRO A 4 24.83 14.10 12.86
C PRO A 4 25.70 15.36 12.94
N ASN A 5 26.99 15.22 13.30
CA ASN A 5 27.94 16.33 13.37
C ASN A 5 29.40 15.82 13.28
N THR A 6 30.35 16.71 13.02
CA THR A 6 31.81 16.43 13.02
C THR A 6 32.48 16.65 14.38
N LYS A 7 31.77 17.25 15.34
CA LYS A 7 32.27 17.60 16.68
C LYS A 7 32.21 16.45 17.68
N PHE A 8 31.69 15.29 17.28
CA PHE A 8 31.43 14.12 18.13
C PHE A 8 30.58 14.45 19.37
N ARG A 9 29.67 15.43 19.26
CA ARG A 9 28.78 15.82 20.36
C ARG A 9 27.43 15.13 20.23
N SER A 10 26.92 14.58 21.33
CA SER A 10 25.55 14.05 21.36
C SER A 10 24.52 15.17 21.21
N HIS A 11 23.39 14.87 20.58
CA HIS A 11 22.26 15.80 20.34
C HIS A 11 22.60 17.10 19.59
N ASP A 12 23.80 17.21 19.04
CA ASP A 12 24.21 18.32 18.17
C ASP A 12 24.03 17.89 16.70
N PHE A 13 23.20 18.60 15.95
CA PHE A 13 22.87 18.27 14.56
C PHE A 13 23.28 19.40 13.63
N ASP A 14 24.25 19.10 12.77
CA ASP A 14 24.70 19.99 11.71
C ASP A 14 23.76 19.83 10.50
N LYS A 15 22.88 20.82 10.35
CA LYS A 15 21.85 20.83 9.29
C LYS A 15 22.46 20.78 7.90
N GLU A 16 23.53 21.53 7.64
CA GLU A 16 24.13 21.61 6.31
C GLU A 16 24.80 20.30 5.93
N MET A 17 25.55 19.71 6.87
CA MET A 17 26.20 18.43 6.67
C MET A 17 25.18 17.30 6.45
N ILE A 18 24.11 17.28 7.23
CA ILE A 18 23.01 16.32 7.06
C ILE A 18 22.33 16.51 5.70
N MET A 19 22.11 17.75 5.29
CA MET A 19 21.47 18.05 4.02
C MET A 19 22.33 17.62 2.83
N THR A 20 23.64 17.81 2.91
CA THR A 20 24.58 17.31 1.89
C THR A 20 24.56 15.79 1.83
N GLN A 21 24.55 15.09 2.97
CA GLN A 21 24.46 13.63 3.00
C GLN A 21 23.17 13.11 2.35
N LEU A 22 22.01 13.72 2.65
CA LEU A 22 20.73 13.29 2.07
C LEU A 22 20.70 13.44 0.53
N LYS A 23 21.32 14.50 0.00
CA LYS A 23 21.46 14.71 -1.45
C LYS A 23 22.43 13.70 -2.06
N CYS A 24 23.64 13.59 -1.52
CA CYS A 24 24.68 12.71 -2.07
C CYS A 24 24.29 11.23 -2.01
N ASN A 25 23.52 10.83 -0.99
CA ASN A 25 23.05 9.45 -0.84
C ASN A 25 21.79 9.14 -1.65
N GLY A 26 21.28 10.08 -2.45
CA GLY A 26 20.08 9.87 -3.26
C GLY A 26 18.79 9.75 -2.43
N THR A 27 18.79 10.18 -1.16
CA THR A 27 17.66 9.96 -0.25
C THR A 27 16.48 10.85 -0.64
N LEU A 28 16.73 12.08 -1.10
CA LEU A 28 15.66 12.96 -1.57
C LEU A 28 15.01 12.43 -2.84
N GLU A 29 15.82 11.93 -3.76
CA GLU A 29 15.43 11.33 -5.03
C GLU A 29 14.63 10.06 -4.77
N ALA A 30 15.05 9.21 -3.83
CA ALA A 30 14.30 8.04 -3.40
C ALA A 30 12.93 8.42 -2.81
N VAL A 31 12.86 9.46 -1.98
CA VAL A 31 11.58 9.96 -1.45
C VAL A 31 10.69 10.48 -2.57
N GLN A 32 11.24 11.22 -3.54
CA GLN A 32 10.48 11.72 -4.68
C GLN A 32 9.97 10.58 -5.58
N LEU A 33 10.79 9.55 -5.82
CA LEU A 33 10.40 8.34 -6.53
C LEU A 33 9.26 7.61 -5.81
N MET A 34 9.34 7.47 -4.49
CA MET A 34 8.28 6.84 -3.69
C MET A 34 6.98 7.66 -3.69
N ARG A 35 7.05 8.99 -3.73
CA ARG A 35 5.86 9.86 -3.81
C ARG A 35 5.16 9.77 -5.16
N ASN A 36 5.93 9.66 -6.25
CA ASN A 36 5.38 9.63 -7.60
C ASN A 36 5.05 8.21 -8.09
N GLY A 37 5.58 7.19 -7.41
CA GLY A 37 5.36 5.78 -7.72
C GLY A 37 4.32 5.11 -6.83
N TYR A 38 4.39 3.78 -6.81
CA TYR A 38 3.53 2.91 -6.02
C TYR A 38 4.39 2.11 -5.02
N PRO A 39 4.72 2.68 -3.84
CA PRO A 39 5.61 2.04 -2.88
C PRO A 39 4.97 0.79 -2.23
N ASN A 40 3.64 0.72 -2.18
CA ASN A 40 2.89 -0.38 -1.60
C ASN A 40 2.44 -1.35 -2.71
N ARG A 41 2.66 -2.66 -2.51
CA ARG A 41 2.36 -3.70 -3.51
C ARG A 41 1.74 -4.91 -2.84
N VAL A 42 0.66 -5.41 -3.41
CA VAL A 42 -0.20 -6.40 -2.76
C VAL A 42 -0.45 -7.54 -3.74
N PRO A 43 0.04 -8.75 -3.48
CA PRO A 43 -0.28 -9.91 -4.29
C PRO A 43 -1.77 -10.20 -4.26
N TYR A 44 -2.36 -10.52 -5.42
CA TYR A 44 -3.76 -10.92 -5.47
C TYR A 44 -4.02 -12.18 -4.63
N ASP A 45 -3.12 -13.15 -4.67
CA ASP A 45 -3.24 -14.41 -3.90
C ASP A 45 -3.45 -14.17 -2.39
N LEU A 46 -2.77 -13.16 -1.82
CA LEU A 46 -2.92 -12.80 -0.42
C LEU A 46 -4.34 -12.33 -0.10
N MET A 47 -4.93 -11.54 -1.00
CA MET A 47 -6.30 -11.04 -0.88
C MET A 47 -7.28 -12.20 -1.07
N PHE A 48 -7.05 -13.04 -2.09
CA PHE A 48 -7.88 -14.21 -2.34
C PHE A 48 -7.90 -15.17 -1.18
N ASP A 49 -6.76 -15.63 -0.67
CA ASP A 49 -6.72 -16.61 0.41
C ASP A 49 -7.43 -16.13 1.68
N ARG A 50 -7.36 -14.82 1.96
CA ARG A 50 -8.06 -14.19 3.07
C ARG A 50 -9.57 -14.24 2.90
N TYR A 51 -10.09 -13.87 1.74
CA TYR A 51 -11.52 -13.75 1.50
C TYR A 51 -12.17 -15.05 0.99
N LYS A 52 -11.42 -15.95 0.38
CA LYS A 52 -11.88 -17.19 -0.29
C LYS A 52 -12.88 -18.00 0.53
N LYS A 53 -12.61 -18.18 1.83
CA LYS A 53 -13.50 -18.93 2.74
C LYS A 53 -14.90 -18.32 2.85
N HIS A 54 -15.00 -17.01 2.69
CA HIS A 54 -16.23 -16.24 2.81
C HIS A 54 -16.90 -16.00 1.45
N LEU A 55 -16.12 -15.85 0.38
CA LEU A 55 -16.60 -15.59 -0.98
C LEU A 55 -17.25 -16.80 -1.66
N ILE A 56 -16.94 -18.04 -1.23
CA ILE A 56 -17.58 -19.26 -1.78
C ILE A 56 -19.11 -19.19 -1.66
N THR A 57 -19.64 -18.40 -0.73
CA THR A 57 -21.08 -18.24 -0.50
C THR A 57 -21.73 -17.10 -1.30
N VAL A 58 -20.94 -16.28 -2.01
CA VAL A 58 -21.44 -15.13 -2.78
C VAL A 58 -21.54 -15.48 -4.27
N PRO A 59 -22.74 -15.45 -4.87
CA PRO A 59 -22.91 -15.70 -6.30
C PRO A 59 -22.14 -14.66 -7.13
N GLY A 60 -21.49 -15.08 -8.22
CA GLY A 60 -20.79 -14.19 -9.16
C GLY A 60 -19.36 -13.82 -8.78
N ILE A 61 -18.94 -13.97 -7.51
CA ILE A 61 -17.54 -13.70 -7.13
C ILE A 61 -16.59 -14.83 -7.54
N ALA A 62 -17.08 -16.08 -7.57
CA ALA A 62 -16.29 -17.23 -8.02
C ALA A 62 -15.81 -17.10 -9.47
N ASP A 63 -16.53 -16.31 -10.29
CA ASP A 63 -16.22 -16.09 -11.70
C ASP A 63 -15.30 -14.87 -11.94
N LEU A 64 -15.04 -14.07 -10.91
CA LEU A 64 -14.17 -12.89 -11.02
C LEU A 64 -12.70 -13.30 -11.11
N THR A 65 -11.97 -12.61 -12.00
CA THR A 65 -10.52 -12.71 -12.03
C THR A 65 -9.91 -12.08 -10.77
N PRO A 66 -8.67 -12.45 -10.40
CA PRO A 66 -8.07 -11.89 -9.21
C PRO A 66 -7.88 -10.37 -9.17
N ALA A 67 -7.70 -9.78 -10.35
CA ALA A 67 -7.62 -8.34 -10.51
C ALA A 67 -8.98 -7.67 -10.26
N GLN A 68 -10.06 -8.21 -10.85
CA GLN A 68 -11.42 -7.68 -10.69
C GLN A 68 -11.91 -7.76 -9.24
N PHE A 69 -11.59 -8.84 -8.55
CA PHE A 69 -11.94 -8.95 -7.13
C PHE A 69 -11.25 -7.86 -6.29
N CYS A 70 -9.96 -7.60 -6.54
CA CYS A 70 -9.24 -6.54 -5.83
C CYS A 70 -9.76 -5.15 -6.19
N GLU A 71 -10.25 -4.95 -7.40
CA GLU A 71 -10.92 -3.72 -7.84
C GLU A 71 -12.22 -3.47 -7.07
N VAL A 72 -13.06 -4.50 -6.90
CA VAL A 72 -14.27 -4.41 -6.08
C VAL A 72 -13.92 -4.11 -4.62
N LEU A 73 -12.91 -4.76 -4.06
CA LEU A 73 -12.45 -4.46 -2.70
C LEU A 73 -11.94 -3.02 -2.56
N ALA A 74 -11.23 -2.50 -3.56
CA ALA A 74 -10.79 -1.11 -3.59
C ALA A 74 -11.99 -0.14 -3.61
N ALA A 75 -13.02 -0.44 -4.39
CA ALA A 75 -14.24 0.36 -4.44
C ALA A 75 -15.00 0.36 -3.09
N ILE A 76 -15.12 -0.80 -2.43
CA ILE A 76 -15.75 -0.90 -1.10
C ILE A 76 -15.00 -0.08 -0.05
N ALA A 77 -13.68 0.01 -0.18
CA ALA A 77 -12.84 0.78 0.72
C ALA A 77 -12.72 2.27 0.32
N ASP A 78 -13.54 2.75 -0.63
CA ASP A 78 -13.55 4.14 -1.10
C ASP A 78 -12.16 4.60 -1.62
N LEU A 79 -11.47 3.70 -2.32
CA LEU A 79 -10.19 4.00 -2.93
C LEU A 79 -10.38 4.53 -4.35
N ASP A 80 -9.85 5.73 -4.61
CA ASP A 80 -9.89 6.34 -5.95
C ASP A 80 -9.06 5.51 -6.95
N VAL A 81 -9.55 5.39 -8.18
CA VAL A 81 -8.85 4.76 -9.31
C VAL A 81 -7.50 5.45 -9.58
N ALA A 82 -7.35 6.73 -9.26
CA ALA A 82 -6.08 7.45 -9.37
C ALA A 82 -5.02 7.02 -8.33
N ASP A 83 -5.41 6.27 -7.30
CA ASP A 83 -4.56 5.89 -6.17
C ASP A 83 -4.01 4.46 -6.24
N TYR A 84 -4.49 3.67 -7.20
CA TYR A 84 -4.00 2.32 -7.43
C TYR A 84 -3.83 1.99 -8.91
N GLN A 85 -3.09 0.91 -9.17
CA GLN A 85 -2.99 0.33 -10.50
C GLN A 85 -2.98 -1.19 -10.40
N LEU A 86 -3.76 -1.85 -11.24
CA LEU A 86 -3.81 -3.30 -11.34
C LEU A 86 -2.68 -3.79 -12.24
N GLY A 87 -1.77 -4.59 -11.69
CA GLY A 87 -0.77 -5.31 -12.44
C GLY A 87 -1.25 -6.71 -12.81
N VAL A 88 -0.33 -7.53 -13.33
CA VAL A 88 -0.63 -8.92 -13.74
C VAL A 88 -0.95 -9.80 -12.52
N THR A 89 -0.17 -9.68 -11.44
CA THR A 89 -0.29 -10.55 -10.25
C THR A 89 -0.46 -9.77 -8.95
N LYS A 90 -0.38 -8.44 -9.00
CA LYS A 90 -0.35 -7.57 -7.82
C LYS A 90 -1.09 -6.27 -8.08
N MET A 91 -1.73 -5.75 -7.04
CA MET A 91 -2.20 -4.37 -6.97
C MET A 91 -1.09 -3.46 -6.47
N PHE A 92 -0.93 -2.31 -7.11
CA PHE A 92 0.04 -1.27 -6.78
C PHE A 92 -0.69 -0.07 -6.19
N LEU A 93 -0.24 0.43 -5.04
CA LEU A 93 -0.91 1.48 -4.27
C LEU A 93 0.04 2.67 -4.05
N LYS A 94 -0.48 3.89 -4.20
CA LYS A 94 0.27 5.12 -3.92
C LYS A 94 0.65 5.25 -2.45
N ALA A 95 1.61 6.14 -2.18
CA ALA A 95 1.99 6.49 -0.82
C ALA A 95 0.77 7.01 -0.02
N GLY A 96 0.66 6.65 1.26
CA GLY A 96 -0.46 7.04 2.13
C GLY A 96 -1.72 6.18 1.98
N ARG A 97 -1.85 5.39 0.92
CA ARG A 97 -3.00 4.48 0.71
C ARG A 97 -2.77 3.06 1.22
N GLY A 98 -1.60 2.80 1.84
CA GLY A 98 -1.33 1.54 2.53
C GLY A 98 -2.28 1.25 3.69
N LYS A 99 -2.95 2.27 4.25
CA LYS A 99 -3.99 2.10 5.28
C LYS A 99 -5.10 1.16 4.82
N PHE A 100 -5.45 1.16 3.53
CA PHE A 100 -6.37 0.19 2.94
C PHE A 100 -6.02 -1.26 3.34
N LEU A 101 -4.72 -1.61 3.34
CA LEU A 101 -4.26 -2.95 3.70
C LEU A 101 -4.36 -3.26 5.18
N GLU A 102 -4.21 -2.24 6.02
CA GLU A 102 -4.38 -2.36 7.47
C GLU A 102 -5.87 -2.47 7.81
N ASP A 103 -6.73 -1.66 7.18
CA ASP A 103 -8.19 -1.72 7.36
C ASP A 103 -8.75 -3.08 6.90
N LEU A 104 -8.25 -3.62 5.78
CA LEU A 104 -8.57 -4.98 5.37
C LEU A 104 -8.10 -6.04 6.38
N LYS A 105 -7.01 -5.78 7.10
CA LYS A 105 -6.50 -6.67 8.15
C LYS A 105 -7.38 -6.68 9.39
N GLU A 106 -7.94 -5.54 9.77
CA GLU A 106 -8.70 -5.37 11.00
C GLU A 106 -10.20 -5.64 10.83
N LYS A 107 -10.78 -5.31 9.67
CA LYS A 107 -12.22 -5.47 9.46
C LYS A 107 -12.63 -6.95 9.35
N PRO A 108 -13.64 -7.41 10.12
CA PRO A 108 -14.16 -8.75 10.01
C PRO A 108 -14.80 -8.92 8.63
N VAL A 109 -14.62 -10.10 8.03
CA VAL A 109 -15.09 -10.37 6.67
C VAL A 109 -16.62 -10.25 6.56
N ASP A 110 -17.33 -10.48 7.67
CA ASP A 110 -18.79 -10.32 7.80
C ASP A 110 -19.30 -8.89 7.59
N GLU A 111 -18.48 -7.84 7.78
CA GLU A 111 -18.86 -6.46 7.45
C GLU A 111 -18.71 -6.14 5.96
N ILE A 112 -17.84 -6.87 5.26
CA ILE A 112 -17.50 -6.61 3.85
C ILE A 112 -18.42 -7.43 2.93
N LEU A 113 -18.81 -8.63 3.37
CA LEU A 113 -19.71 -9.57 2.69
C LEU A 113 -21.06 -8.97 2.22
N PRO A 114 -21.78 -8.14 3.01
CA PRO A 114 -23.07 -7.57 2.59
C PRO A 114 -22.94 -6.61 1.42
N VAL A 115 -21.83 -5.86 1.36
CA VAL A 115 -21.55 -4.90 0.28
C VAL A 115 -21.23 -5.63 -1.04
N LEU A 116 -20.65 -6.82 -0.93
CA LEU A 116 -20.36 -7.71 -2.06
C LEU A 116 -21.59 -8.47 -2.61
N LYS A 117 -22.71 -8.49 -1.87
CA LYS A 117 -23.93 -9.23 -2.21
C LYS A 117 -25.03 -8.37 -2.87
N GLN A 118 -24.82 -7.07 -3.01
CA GLN A 118 -25.72 -6.14 -3.73
C GLN A 118 -25.38 -6.10 -5.22
#